data_AF-X0S6I0-F1
#
_entry.id   AF-X0S6I0-F1
#
_cell.length_a   1.000
_cell.length_b   1.000
_cell.length_c   1.000
_cell.angle_alpha   90.00
_cell.angle_beta   90.00
_cell.angle_gamma   90.00
#
_symmetry.space_group_name_H-M   'P 1'
#
loop_
_entity.id
_entity.type
_entity.pdbx_description
1 polymer ?
#
loop_
_entity_poly.entity_id
_entity_poly.type
_entity_poly.pdbx_seq_one_letter_code
_entity_poly.pdbx_strand_id
1 'polypeptide(L)'
;MMLSATYRYQQLLLLDDLLGWHRALFPDGYSGLYRIQAFSTRDDSKGPMQVVSGGYGHERVHFVAPSANRLPDELDKFLLWFNTSSNEQDDIDLVIKAGIAHLWFVTLHPFDDGNGRLTRAITERMLAQSDKSAQRFYSMSAQILKQRNEYYKILERTQKGDTDITYWLVWFLQTLEQSLVAAQETTDKIISKSGFWQTHRQHALNTRQVTMLNILLTDFYGKLTTKKWSVMTKCSIDTALRDINNLVGKGVLKKSEASGRSKGKGKSTTNSRDDQKCADDLVNRNFNAHRPNQLWVADFTYIKTMNGWVYTAFIIDVFARAIVGWKVSNRMNTDVVMAALNQAIADRNKPKDVIHHSDRGVQYLSMRYTDKMKDCGVIASVGTAGDSYDNALAETVNGLYKAEIIHYLKQNWTGVNDVELATFEWVDWFNKTRND
;
A
#
# COMPACT_ATOMS: atom_id res chain seq x y z
N MET A 1 -20.95 -1.94 0.63
CA MET A 1 -21.01 -3.01 -0.40
C MET A 1 -20.51 -4.35 0.15
N MET A 2 -19.20 -4.54 0.39
CA MET A 2 -18.62 -5.85 0.77
C MET A 2 -19.31 -6.54 1.96
N LEU A 3 -19.58 -5.79 3.04
CA LEU A 3 -20.34 -6.31 4.18
C LEU A 3 -21.73 -6.81 3.79
N SER A 4 -22.44 -6.09 2.92
CA SER A 4 -23.75 -6.54 2.44
C SER A 4 -23.65 -7.83 1.63
N ALA A 5 -22.59 -7.98 0.83
CA ALA A 5 -22.38 -9.17 0.02
C ALA A 5 -22.11 -10.40 0.89
N THR A 6 -21.27 -10.27 1.91
CA THR A 6 -20.91 -11.41 2.78
C THR A 6 -21.92 -11.69 3.88
N TYR A 7 -22.69 -10.72 4.40
CA TYR A 7 -23.70 -10.98 5.44
C TYR A 7 -25.03 -11.49 4.87
N ARG A 8 -25.37 -11.14 3.62
CA ARG A 8 -26.58 -11.62 2.96
C ARG A 8 -26.32 -12.82 2.05
N TYR A 9 -25.26 -13.58 2.33
CA TYR A 9 -24.82 -14.67 1.47
C TYR A 9 -25.88 -15.76 1.28
N GLN A 10 -26.79 -15.96 2.24
CA GLN A 10 -27.88 -16.94 2.12
C GLN A 10 -29.09 -16.45 1.31
N GLN A 11 -29.18 -15.15 1.04
CA GLN A 11 -30.28 -14.58 0.24
C GLN A 11 -29.99 -14.76 -1.25
N LEU A 12 -31.03 -14.67 -2.08
CA LEU A 12 -30.87 -14.57 -3.53
C LEU A 12 -30.12 -13.26 -3.88
N LEU A 13 -29.28 -13.31 -4.91
CA LEU A 13 -28.67 -12.12 -5.52
C LEU A 13 -29.61 -11.61 -6.60
N LEU A 14 -30.11 -10.39 -6.45
CA LEU A 14 -31.00 -9.76 -7.43
C LEU A 14 -30.28 -8.65 -8.19
N LEU A 15 -30.82 -8.25 -9.34
CA LEU A 15 -30.31 -7.09 -10.08
C LEU A 15 -30.31 -5.83 -9.21
N ASP A 16 -31.35 -5.63 -8.40
CA ASP A 16 -31.45 -4.51 -7.46
C ASP A 16 -30.34 -4.51 -6.39
N ASP A 17 -29.83 -5.67 -5.98
CA ASP A 17 -28.67 -5.73 -5.08
C ASP A 17 -27.42 -5.17 -5.78
N LEU A 18 -27.20 -5.55 -7.05
CA LEU A 18 -26.08 -5.07 -7.86
C LEU A 18 -26.19 -3.56 -8.11
N LEU A 19 -27.38 -3.07 -8.44
CA LEU A 19 -27.66 -1.63 -8.59
C LEU A 19 -27.45 -0.87 -7.26
N GLY A 20 -27.88 -1.44 -6.14
CA GLY A 20 -27.65 -0.88 -4.81
C GLY A 20 -26.17 -0.84 -4.43
N TRP A 21 -25.42 -1.87 -4.78
CA TRP A 21 -23.97 -1.92 -4.59
C TRP A 21 -23.24 -0.90 -5.47
N HIS A 22 -23.63 -0.79 -6.73
CA HIS A 22 -23.11 0.24 -7.64
C HIS A 22 -23.43 1.65 -7.14
N ARG A 23 -24.65 1.88 -6.63
CA ARG A 23 -25.05 3.15 -6.01
C ARG A 23 -24.17 3.53 -4.82
N ALA A 24 -23.84 2.54 -3.98
CA ALA A 24 -22.95 2.77 -2.84
C ALA A 24 -21.50 3.07 -3.26
N LEU A 25 -21.06 2.63 -4.45
CA LEU A 25 -19.73 2.93 -4.97
C LEU A 25 -19.65 4.32 -5.63
N PHE A 26 -20.76 4.80 -6.20
CA PHE A 26 -20.81 6.04 -6.96
C PHE A 26 -22.06 6.86 -6.60
N PRO A 27 -22.16 7.37 -5.35
CA PRO A 27 -23.36 8.05 -4.86
C PRO A 27 -23.71 9.32 -5.65
N ASP A 28 -22.70 9.98 -6.22
CA ASP A 28 -22.87 11.23 -6.97
C ASP A 28 -22.93 11.02 -8.49
N GLY A 29 -22.80 9.77 -8.97
CA GLY A 29 -22.79 9.45 -10.40
C GLY A 29 -21.48 9.77 -11.14
N TYR A 30 -20.37 9.89 -10.41
CA TYR A 30 -19.05 10.15 -10.97
C TYR A 30 -18.08 9.03 -10.63
N SER A 31 -17.22 8.68 -11.59
CA SER A 31 -15.97 7.95 -11.35
C SER A 31 -14.80 8.93 -11.48
N GLY A 32 -14.23 9.33 -10.34
CA GLY A 32 -13.27 10.42 -10.29
C GLY A 32 -13.87 11.71 -10.86
N LEU A 33 -13.27 12.24 -11.93
CA LEU A 33 -13.75 13.45 -12.61
C LEU A 33 -14.76 13.16 -13.73
N TYR A 34 -15.02 11.89 -14.05
CA TYR A 34 -15.83 11.49 -15.19
C TYR A 34 -17.25 11.15 -14.77
N ARG A 35 -18.23 11.73 -15.47
CA ARG A 35 -19.63 11.39 -15.27
C ARG A 35 -19.94 10.04 -15.91
N ILE A 36 -20.45 9.12 -15.10
CA ILE A 36 -20.86 7.78 -15.53
C ILE A 36 -22.38 7.62 -15.43
N GLN A 37 -22.92 6.66 -16.15
CA GLN A 37 -24.29 6.20 -15.96
C GLN A 37 -24.37 5.36 -14.69
N ALA A 38 -24.46 6.04 -13.54
CA ALA A 38 -24.68 5.37 -12.28
C ALA A 38 -26.14 4.91 -12.13
N PHE A 39 -26.33 3.89 -11.30
CA PHE A 39 -27.64 3.38 -10.87
C PHE A 39 -28.45 2.66 -11.96
N SER A 40 -27.84 2.36 -13.09
CA SER A 40 -28.41 1.54 -14.16
C SER A 40 -27.28 0.79 -14.88
N THR A 41 -27.61 -0.24 -15.64
CA THR A 41 -26.65 -0.87 -16.55
C THR A 41 -26.32 0.09 -17.70
N ARG A 42 -25.15 -0.07 -18.30
CA ARG A 42 -24.74 0.74 -19.46
C ARG A 42 -25.69 0.54 -20.65
N ASP A 43 -25.77 1.57 -21.49
CA ASP A 43 -26.58 1.58 -22.71
C ASP A 43 -25.73 1.66 -24.00
N ASP A 44 -24.40 1.69 -23.87
CA ASP A 44 -23.42 1.90 -24.95
C ASP A 44 -23.64 3.18 -25.78
N SER A 45 -24.37 4.17 -25.26
CA SER A 45 -24.66 5.45 -25.95
C SER A 45 -23.40 6.23 -26.31
N LYS A 46 -22.32 6.07 -25.52
CA LYS A 46 -21.01 6.69 -25.74
C LYS A 46 -20.03 5.78 -26.49
N GLY A 47 -20.50 4.64 -27.00
CA GLY A 47 -19.68 3.61 -27.64
C GLY A 47 -19.65 2.31 -26.82
N PRO A 48 -19.08 1.24 -27.41
CA PRO A 48 -19.03 -0.06 -26.77
C PRO A 48 -18.16 -0.01 -25.50
N MET A 49 -18.53 -0.80 -24.50
CA MET A 49 -17.71 -0.98 -23.30
C MET A 49 -16.40 -1.70 -23.62
N GLN A 50 -15.30 -0.99 -23.41
CA GLN A 50 -13.95 -1.47 -23.69
C GLN A 50 -13.11 -1.50 -22.41
N VAL A 51 -12.45 -2.63 -22.18
CA VAL A 51 -11.40 -2.73 -21.18
C VAL A 51 -10.10 -2.26 -21.83
N VAL A 52 -9.64 -1.06 -21.45
CA VAL A 52 -8.46 -0.41 -22.04
C VAL A 52 -7.31 -0.27 -21.03
N SER A 53 -6.09 -0.21 -21.54
CA SER A 53 -4.91 0.24 -20.76
C SER A 53 -4.12 1.27 -21.56
N GLY A 54 -3.25 2.04 -20.89
CA GLY A 54 -2.48 3.12 -21.52
C GLY A 54 -3.04 4.51 -21.22
N GLY A 55 -2.21 5.53 -21.41
CA GLY A 55 -2.60 6.93 -21.20
C GLY A 55 -3.53 7.44 -22.31
N TYR A 56 -4.22 8.54 -22.04
CA TYR A 56 -5.13 9.20 -22.98
C TYR A 56 -4.47 9.38 -24.36
N GLY A 57 -5.10 8.85 -25.41
CA GLY A 57 -4.59 8.90 -26.79
C GLY A 57 -3.64 7.76 -27.20
N HIS A 58 -3.22 6.90 -26.26
CA HIS A 58 -2.43 5.70 -26.50
C HIS A 58 -3.07 4.46 -25.86
N GLU A 59 -4.40 4.41 -25.88
CA GLU A 59 -5.19 3.35 -25.28
C GLU A 59 -5.09 2.06 -26.11
N ARG A 60 -4.70 0.97 -25.46
CA ARG A 60 -4.77 -0.38 -26.00
C ARG A 60 -6.05 -1.03 -25.50
N VAL A 61 -6.93 -1.39 -26.43
CA VAL A 61 -8.12 -2.19 -26.14
C VAL A 61 -7.72 -3.64 -25.89
N HIS A 62 -7.94 -4.12 -24.68
CA HIS A 62 -7.71 -5.51 -24.30
C HIS A 62 -8.93 -6.37 -24.58
N PHE A 63 -10.14 -5.89 -24.27
CA PHE A 63 -11.36 -6.65 -24.44
C PHE A 63 -12.54 -5.71 -24.73
N VAL A 64 -13.50 -6.17 -25.54
CA VAL A 64 -14.76 -5.46 -25.79
C VAL A 64 -15.87 -6.32 -25.20
N ALA A 65 -16.62 -5.77 -24.26
CA ALA A 65 -17.70 -6.48 -23.60
C ALA A 65 -18.89 -6.70 -24.55
N PRO A 66 -19.80 -7.66 -24.25
CA PRO A 66 -21.03 -7.85 -25.03
C PRO A 66 -21.81 -6.54 -25.18
N SER A 67 -22.49 -6.34 -26.30
CA SER A 67 -23.26 -5.11 -26.55
C SER A 67 -24.37 -4.92 -25.51
N ALA A 68 -24.65 -3.66 -25.15
CA ALA A 68 -25.64 -3.30 -24.13
C ALA A 68 -27.04 -3.87 -24.39
N ASN A 69 -27.44 -4.02 -25.66
CA ASN A 69 -28.72 -4.63 -26.04
C ASN A 69 -28.88 -6.09 -25.61
N ARG A 70 -27.78 -6.82 -25.36
CA ARG A 70 -27.80 -8.21 -24.87
C ARG A 70 -27.73 -8.29 -23.35
N LEU A 71 -27.31 -7.22 -22.68
CA LEU A 71 -27.07 -7.23 -21.23
C LEU A 71 -28.27 -7.66 -20.40
N PRO A 72 -29.53 -7.23 -20.67
CA PRO A 72 -30.67 -7.67 -19.87
C PRO A 72 -30.80 -9.19 -19.85
N ASP A 73 -30.83 -9.83 -21.02
CA ASP A 73 -30.97 -11.28 -21.15
C ASP A 73 -29.77 -12.05 -20.55
N GLU A 74 -28.54 -11.54 -20.73
CA GLU A 74 -27.34 -12.19 -20.20
C GLU A 74 -27.24 -12.04 -18.67
N LEU A 75 -27.67 -10.91 -18.11
CA LEU A 75 -27.74 -10.72 -16.66
C LEU A 75 -28.82 -11.59 -16.03
N ASP A 76 -29.99 -11.74 -16.66
CA ASP A 76 -31.04 -12.62 -16.17
C ASP A 76 -30.58 -14.08 -16.14
N LYS A 77 -29.89 -14.54 -17.20
CA LYS A 77 -29.25 -15.87 -17.22
C LYS A 77 -28.21 -16.03 -16.13
N PHE A 78 -27.34 -15.03 -15.95
CA PHE A 78 -26.32 -15.05 -14.91
C PHE A 78 -26.93 -15.11 -13.51
N LEU A 79 -27.92 -14.27 -13.21
CA LEU A 79 -28.57 -14.21 -11.90
C LEU A 79 -29.37 -15.48 -11.62
N LEU A 80 -30.08 -16.02 -12.61
CA LEU A 80 -30.76 -17.31 -12.49
C LEU A 80 -29.74 -18.40 -12.14
N TRP A 81 -28.68 -18.54 -12.94
CA TRP A 81 -27.63 -19.54 -12.69
C TRP A 81 -26.92 -19.34 -11.35
N PHE A 82 -26.65 -18.10 -10.95
CA PHE A 82 -26.00 -17.79 -9.68
C PHE A 82 -26.86 -18.27 -8.51
N ASN A 83 -28.17 -18.05 -8.58
CA ASN A 83 -29.14 -18.34 -7.54
C ASN A 83 -29.62 -19.79 -7.48
N THR A 84 -29.59 -20.52 -8.59
CA THR A 84 -29.92 -21.95 -8.59
C THR A 84 -28.94 -22.70 -7.68
N SER A 85 -29.45 -23.60 -6.85
CA SER A 85 -28.66 -24.35 -5.89
C SER A 85 -27.70 -25.33 -6.58
N SER A 86 -26.58 -25.66 -5.93
CA SER A 86 -25.54 -26.53 -6.52
C SER A 86 -26.04 -27.93 -6.85
N ASN A 87 -26.95 -28.48 -6.05
CA ASN A 87 -27.59 -29.78 -6.27
C ASN A 87 -28.48 -29.83 -7.53
N GLU A 88 -28.93 -28.67 -8.02
CA GLU A 88 -29.67 -28.54 -9.28
C GLU A 88 -28.73 -28.23 -10.47
N GLN A 89 -27.42 -28.18 -10.22
CA GLN A 89 -26.36 -27.87 -11.18
C GLN A 89 -25.25 -28.93 -11.13
N ASP A 90 -25.63 -30.19 -11.25
CA ASP A 90 -24.71 -31.34 -11.26
C ASP A 90 -23.75 -31.36 -10.05
N ASP A 91 -24.25 -30.93 -8.88
CA ASP A 91 -23.49 -30.83 -7.63
C ASP A 91 -22.19 -30.00 -7.75
N ILE A 92 -22.20 -28.93 -8.55
CA ILE A 92 -21.04 -28.05 -8.70
C ILE A 92 -20.57 -27.49 -7.36
N ASP A 93 -19.27 -27.64 -7.08
CA ASP A 93 -18.66 -27.10 -5.88
C ASP A 93 -18.76 -25.55 -5.85
N LEU A 94 -19.11 -24.98 -4.70
CA LEU A 94 -19.35 -23.54 -4.56
C LEU A 94 -18.09 -22.68 -4.76
N VAL A 95 -16.90 -23.22 -4.51
CA VAL A 95 -15.63 -22.56 -4.81
C VAL A 95 -15.41 -22.50 -6.33
N ILE A 96 -15.70 -23.59 -7.04
CA ILE A 96 -15.66 -23.60 -8.51
C ILE A 96 -16.71 -22.63 -9.05
N LYS A 97 -17.93 -22.65 -8.50
CA LYS A 97 -19.01 -21.72 -8.85
C LYS A 97 -18.61 -20.27 -8.62
N ALA A 98 -17.87 -19.96 -7.55
CA ALA A 98 -17.31 -18.62 -7.31
C ALA A 98 -16.34 -18.19 -8.41
N GLY A 99 -15.45 -19.09 -8.83
CA GLY A 99 -14.52 -18.85 -9.93
C GLY A 99 -15.23 -18.57 -11.26
N ILE A 100 -16.27 -19.33 -11.57
CA ILE A 100 -17.11 -19.12 -12.76
C ILE A 100 -17.86 -17.79 -12.67
N ALA A 101 -18.49 -17.51 -11.52
CA ALA A 101 -19.25 -16.28 -11.31
C ALA A 101 -18.37 -15.03 -11.46
N HIS A 102 -17.13 -15.08 -10.95
CA HIS A 102 -16.15 -14.01 -11.12
C HIS A 102 -15.90 -13.74 -12.61
N LEU A 103 -15.56 -14.79 -13.38
CA LEU A 103 -15.25 -14.67 -14.80
C LEU A 103 -16.45 -14.20 -15.61
N TRP A 104 -17.63 -14.79 -15.38
CA TRP A 104 -18.82 -14.47 -16.15
C TRP A 104 -19.23 -13.02 -15.93
N PHE A 105 -19.34 -12.56 -14.67
CA PHE A 105 -19.77 -11.20 -14.38
C PHE A 105 -18.78 -10.15 -14.90
N VAL A 106 -17.47 -10.38 -14.72
CA VAL A 106 -16.43 -9.49 -15.27
C VAL A 106 -16.30 -9.60 -16.79
N THR A 107 -16.96 -10.56 -17.44
CA THR A 107 -17.03 -10.61 -18.91
C THR A 107 -18.23 -9.85 -19.44
N LEU A 108 -19.36 -9.87 -18.72
CA LEU A 108 -20.53 -9.04 -19.06
C LEU A 108 -20.23 -7.54 -18.97
N HIS A 109 -19.44 -7.11 -17.97
CA HIS A 109 -19.16 -5.68 -17.69
C HIS A 109 -20.45 -4.84 -17.74
N PRO A 110 -21.44 -5.08 -16.87
CA PRO A 110 -22.77 -4.47 -17.02
C PRO A 110 -22.84 -2.97 -16.73
N PHE A 111 -21.80 -2.36 -16.15
CA PHE A 111 -21.79 -0.95 -15.72
C PHE A 111 -20.69 -0.15 -16.43
N ASP A 112 -20.83 1.17 -16.46
CA ASP A 112 -19.80 2.09 -17.00
C ASP A 112 -18.47 2.00 -16.21
N ASP A 113 -18.54 1.77 -14.90
CA ASP A 113 -17.37 1.54 -14.04
C ASP A 113 -17.78 0.69 -12.82
N GLY A 114 -16.82 0.26 -12.00
CA GLY A 114 -17.04 -0.50 -10.78
C GLY A 114 -17.19 -2.00 -11.00
N ASN A 115 -17.23 -2.48 -12.24
CA ASN A 115 -17.40 -3.90 -12.58
C ASN A 115 -16.44 -4.81 -11.79
N GLY A 116 -15.14 -4.48 -11.75
CA GLY A 116 -14.17 -5.28 -10.98
C GLY A 116 -14.40 -5.24 -9.46
N ARG A 117 -15.00 -4.17 -8.90
CA ARG A 117 -15.37 -4.10 -7.47
C ARG A 117 -16.61 -4.94 -7.18
N LEU A 118 -17.63 -4.88 -8.04
CA LEU A 118 -18.83 -5.73 -7.93
C LEU A 118 -18.50 -7.21 -8.13
N THR A 119 -17.65 -7.54 -9.10
CA THR A 119 -17.17 -8.91 -9.35
C THR A 119 -16.57 -9.53 -8.08
N ARG A 120 -15.69 -8.77 -7.41
CA ARG A 120 -15.10 -9.20 -6.13
C ARG A 120 -16.16 -9.41 -5.07
N ALA A 121 -17.15 -8.52 -4.94
CA ALA A 121 -18.24 -8.68 -3.99
C ALA A 121 -19.08 -9.94 -4.25
N ILE A 122 -19.40 -10.23 -5.52
CA ILE A 122 -20.12 -11.45 -5.94
C ILE A 122 -19.32 -12.71 -5.59
N THR A 123 -18.02 -12.68 -5.91
CA THR A 123 -17.10 -13.79 -5.62
C THR A 123 -17.03 -14.05 -4.12
N GLU A 124 -16.87 -13.00 -3.32
CA GLU A 124 -16.74 -13.10 -1.87
C GLU A 124 -18.06 -13.54 -1.21
N ARG A 125 -19.22 -13.21 -1.81
CA ARG A 125 -20.54 -13.73 -1.43
C ARG A 125 -20.66 -15.23 -1.66
N MET A 126 -20.25 -15.73 -2.83
CA MET A 126 -20.27 -17.16 -3.14
C MET A 126 -19.29 -17.96 -2.27
N LEU A 127 -18.09 -17.41 -2.01
CA LEU A 127 -17.15 -18.01 -1.06
C LEU A 127 -17.69 -18.03 0.38
N ALA A 128 -18.42 -16.99 0.81
CA ALA A 128 -19.10 -16.99 2.10
C ALA A 128 -20.22 -18.05 2.18
N GLN A 129 -20.92 -18.32 1.07
CA GLN A 129 -21.85 -19.46 0.96
C GLN A 129 -21.13 -20.79 1.13
N SER A 130 -19.99 -20.97 0.46
CA SER A 130 -19.15 -22.17 0.57
C SER A 130 -18.69 -22.41 2.01
N ASP A 131 -18.18 -21.37 2.67
CA ASP A 131 -17.68 -21.45 4.05
C ASP A 131 -18.80 -21.54 5.10
N LYS A 132 -20.06 -21.32 4.70
CA LYS A 132 -21.22 -21.15 5.60
C LYS A 132 -20.96 -20.12 6.70
N SER A 133 -20.20 -19.07 6.37
CA SER A 133 -19.76 -18.05 7.32
C SER A 133 -19.63 -16.69 6.65
N ALA A 134 -20.17 -15.65 7.29
CA ALA A 134 -19.94 -14.27 6.92
C ALA A 134 -18.57 -13.76 7.42
N GLN A 135 -17.98 -14.43 8.41
CA GLN A 135 -16.67 -14.11 8.97
C GLN A 135 -15.61 -14.90 8.22
N ARG A 136 -14.83 -14.21 7.39
CA ARG A 136 -13.75 -14.79 6.59
C ARG A 136 -12.41 -14.23 7.04
N PHE A 137 -11.47 -15.13 7.27
CA PHE A 137 -10.12 -14.79 7.73
C PHE A 137 -9.13 -14.61 6.58
N TYR A 138 -9.54 -14.87 5.34
CA TYR A 138 -8.75 -14.71 4.12
C TYR A 138 -9.40 -13.70 3.18
N SER A 139 -8.57 -13.03 2.37
CA SER A 139 -9.03 -12.06 1.37
C SER A 139 -8.55 -12.47 -0.03
N MET A 140 -9.48 -12.98 -0.83
CA MET A 140 -9.22 -13.30 -2.24
C MET A 140 -8.83 -12.00 -2.98
N SER A 141 -9.57 -10.92 -2.75
CA SER A 141 -9.30 -9.60 -3.31
C SER A 141 -7.87 -9.08 -3.05
N ALA A 142 -7.33 -9.28 -1.83
CA ALA A 142 -5.97 -8.89 -1.50
C ALA A 142 -4.93 -9.74 -2.26
N GLN A 143 -5.22 -11.04 -2.46
CA GLN A 143 -4.32 -11.91 -3.22
C GLN A 143 -4.35 -11.61 -4.73
N ILE A 144 -5.52 -11.31 -5.31
CA ILE A 144 -5.63 -10.81 -6.69
C ILE A 144 -4.80 -9.53 -6.86
N LEU A 145 -4.86 -8.61 -5.90
CA LEU A 145 -4.09 -7.37 -5.95
C LEU A 145 -2.59 -7.64 -5.97
N LYS A 146 -2.11 -8.58 -5.13
CA LYS A 146 -0.70 -9.02 -5.14
C LYS A 146 -0.26 -9.58 -6.49
N GLN A 147 -1.18 -10.22 -7.22
CA GLN A 147 -0.94 -10.87 -8.50
C GLN A 147 -1.60 -10.16 -9.68
N ARG A 148 -1.81 -8.84 -9.58
CA ARG A 148 -2.60 -8.05 -10.52
C ARG A 148 -2.24 -8.29 -11.98
N ASN A 149 -0.94 -8.38 -12.28
CA ASN A 149 -0.46 -8.57 -13.65
C ASN A 149 -0.86 -9.95 -14.20
N GLU A 150 -0.74 -11.01 -13.39
CA GLU A 150 -1.13 -12.36 -13.80
C GLU A 150 -2.65 -12.49 -13.91
N TYR A 151 -3.41 -11.83 -13.02
CA TYR A 151 -4.86 -11.74 -13.10
C TYR A 151 -5.34 -11.18 -14.45
N TYR A 152 -4.82 -10.03 -14.88
CA TYR A 152 -5.23 -9.45 -16.15
C TYR A 152 -4.78 -10.29 -17.35
N LYS A 153 -3.61 -10.93 -17.28
CA LYS A 153 -3.14 -11.84 -18.34
C LYS A 153 -4.06 -13.05 -18.51
N ILE A 154 -4.39 -13.76 -17.43
CA ILE A 154 -5.25 -14.94 -17.50
C ILE A 154 -6.69 -14.55 -17.89
N LEU A 155 -7.17 -13.40 -17.39
CA LEU A 155 -8.49 -12.89 -17.73
C LEU A 155 -8.58 -12.55 -19.23
N GLU A 156 -7.63 -11.77 -19.75
CA GLU A 156 -7.59 -11.41 -21.19
C GLU A 156 -7.46 -12.67 -22.07
N ARG A 157 -6.61 -13.63 -21.67
CA ARG A 157 -6.47 -14.91 -22.39
C ARG A 157 -7.81 -15.67 -22.44
N THR A 158 -8.52 -15.74 -21.32
CA THR A 158 -9.76 -16.50 -21.21
C THR A 158 -10.89 -15.80 -21.97
N GLN A 159 -11.00 -14.48 -21.87
CA GLN A 159 -12.01 -13.69 -22.57
C GLN A 159 -11.85 -13.68 -24.10
N LYS A 160 -10.63 -13.90 -24.60
CA LYS A 160 -10.33 -14.04 -26.04
C LYS A 160 -10.29 -15.50 -26.51
N GLY A 161 -10.41 -16.45 -25.59
CA GLY A 161 -10.31 -17.87 -25.87
C GLY A 161 -11.62 -18.47 -26.34
N ASP A 162 -11.69 -19.80 -26.25
CA ASP A 162 -12.92 -20.57 -26.39
C ASP A 162 -13.65 -20.66 -25.03
N THR A 163 -14.60 -21.58 -24.94
CA THR A 163 -15.37 -21.82 -23.71
C THR A 163 -14.63 -22.68 -22.69
N ASP A 164 -13.38 -23.10 -22.94
CA ASP A 164 -12.58 -23.83 -21.98
C ASP A 164 -11.96 -22.89 -20.94
N ILE A 165 -12.60 -22.84 -19.78
CA ILE A 165 -12.19 -22.02 -18.64
C ILE A 165 -11.28 -22.77 -17.65
N THR A 166 -10.76 -23.94 -17.99
CA THR A 166 -9.96 -24.77 -17.08
C THR A 166 -8.76 -24.02 -16.52
N TYR A 167 -7.99 -23.33 -17.37
CA TYR A 167 -6.82 -22.56 -16.93
C TYR A 167 -7.19 -21.39 -16.02
N TRP A 168 -8.36 -20.79 -16.24
CA TRP A 168 -8.89 -19.76 -15.35
C TRP A 168 -9.22 -20.32 -13.97
N LEU A 169 -9.91 -21.46 -13.91
CA LEU A 169 -10.29 -22.10 -12.65
C LEU A 169 -9.05 -22.56 -11.87
N VAL A 170 -8.04 -23.12 -12.54
CA VAL A 170 -6.76 -23.48 -11.90
C VAL A 170 -6.10 -22.25 -11.28
N TRP A 171 -6.02 -21.14 -12.03
CA TRP A 171 -5.47 -19.89 -11.49
C TRP A 171 -6.29 -19.35 -10.32
N PHE A 172 -7.62 -19.39 -10.41
CA PHE A 172 -8.52 -18.93 -9.35
C PHE A 172 -8.32 -19.73 -8.06
N LEU A 173 -8.24 -21.06 -8.15
CA LEU A 173 -8.01 -21.95 -7.01
C LEU A 173 -6.62 -21.74 -6.39
N GLN A 174 -5.57 -21.57 -7.20
CA GLN A 174 -4.22 -21.23 -6.70
C GLN A 174 -4.20 -19.88 -6.00
N THR A 175 -4.95 -18.90 -6.51
CA THR A 175 -5.08 -17.59 -5.87
C THR A 175 -5.82 -17.72 -4.53
N LEU A 176 -6.88 -18.52 -4.47
CA LEU A 176 -7.59 -18.81 -3.22
C LEU A 176 -6.67 -19.51 -2.20
N GLU A 177 -5.95 -20.55 -2.59
CA GLU A 177 -4.98 -21.27 -1.76
C GLU A 177 -3.96 -20.31 -1.14
N GLN A 178 -3.34 -19.45 -1.95
CA GLN A 178 -2.36 -18.49 -1.44
C GLN A 178 -2.97 -17.45 -0.51
N SER A 179 -4.25 -17.08 -0.72
CA SER A 179 -4.95 -16.20 0.20
C SER A 179 -5.20 -16.87 1.56
N LEU A 180 -5.46 -18.18 1.57
CA LEU A 180 -5.62 -18.99 2.77
C LEU A 180 -4.28 -19.16 3.51
N VAL A 181 -3.20 -19.45 2.79
CA VAL A 181 -1.84 -19.51 3.37
C VAL A 181 -1.45 -18.19 4.02
N ALA A 182 -1.70 -17.06 3.34
CA ALA A 182 -1.41 -15.74 3.91
C ALA A 182 -2.25 -15.42 5.16
N ALA A 183 -3.51 -15.87 5.19
CA ALA A 183 -4.38 -15.76 6.36
C ALA A 183 -3.86 -16.60 7.52
N GLN A 184 -3.42 -17.83 7.24
CA GLN A 184 -2.82 -18.73 8.23
C GLN A 184 -1.55 -18.12 8.82
N GLU A 185 -0.61 -17.65 7.99
CA GLU A 185 0.61 -16.98 8.45
C GLU A 185 0.31 -15.78 9.36
N THR A 186 -0.70 -14.99 9.01
CA THR A 186 -1.13 -13.84 9.82
C THR A 186 -1.70 -14.30 11.17
N THR A 187 -2.50 -15.37 11.15
CA THR A 187 -3.10 -15.96 12.34
C THR A 187 -2.05 -16.55 13.27
N ASP A 188 -1.08 -17.28 12.71
CA ASP A 188 0.03 -17.87 13.45
C ASP A 188 0.87 -16.80 14.14
N LYS A 189 1.14 -15.67 13.47
CA LYS A 189 1.83 -14.52 14.09
C LYS A 189 1.03 -13.96 15.28
N ILE A 190 -0.28 -13.81 15.14
CA ILE A 190 -1.16 -13.31 16.21
C ILE A 190 -1.20 -14.28 17.39
N ILE A 191 -1.37 -15.58 17.14
CA ILE A 191 -1.37 -16.63 18.17
C ILE A 191 -0.02 -16.68 18.88
N SER A 192 1.09 -16.69 18.13
CA SER A 192 2.44 -16.68 18.68
C SER A 192 2.68 -15.45 19.57
N LYS A 193 2.25 -14.26 19.12
CA LYS A 193 2.34 -13.03 19.91
C LYS A 193 1.50 -13.10 21.20
N SER A 194 0.27 -13.60 21.11
CA SER A 194 -0.60 -13.78 22.27
C SER A 194 -0.01 -14.79 23.27
N GLY A 195 0.45 -15.95 22.80
CA GLY A 195 1.11 -16.96 23.61
C GLY A 195 2.37 -16.43 24.31
N PHE A 196 3.20 -15.66 23.60
CA PHE A 196 4.36 -15.00 24.19
C PHE A 196 3.98 -14.11 25.38
N TRP A 197 2.96 -13.26 25.23
CA TRP A 197 2.50 -12.38 26.30
C TRP A 197 1.87 -13.16 27.46
N GLN A 198 1.17 -14.26 27.18
CA GLN A 198 0.64 -15.16 28.20
C GLN A 198 1.76 -15.79 29.04
N THR A 199 2.79 -16.33 28.40
CA THR A 199 3.95 -16.96 29.06
C THR A 199 4.70 -15.96 29.94
N HIS A 200 4.87 -14.72 29.49
CA HIS A 200 5.67 -13.71 30.18
C HIS A 200 4.84 -12.76 31.07
N ARG A 201 3.56 -13.06 31.31
CA ARG A 201 2.62 -12.20 32.07
C ARG A 201 3.07 -11.88 33.49
N GLN A 202 3.83 -12.76 34.14
CA GLN A 202 4.30 -12.59 35.53
C GLN A 202 5.50 -11.64 35.64
N HIS A 203 6.15 -11.29 34.53
CA HIS A 203 7.27 -10.36 34.57
C HIS A 203 6.77 -8.91 34.56
N ALA A 204 7.19 -8.12 35.56
CA ALA A 204 7.02 -6.68 35.52
C ALA A 204 7.89 -6.09 34.40
N LEU A 205 7.28 -5.58 33.34
CA LEU A 205 7.96 -4.98 32.19
C LEU A 205 7.70 -3.48 32.14
N ASN A 206 8.73 -2.69 31.84
CA ASN A 206 8.56 -1.27 31.64
C ASN A 206 8.01 -0.96 30.23
N THR A 207 7.49 0.25 30.02
CA THR A 207 6.86 0.64 28.75
C THR A 207 7.79 0.45 27.54
N ARG A 208 9.09 0.75 27.67
CA ARG A 208 10.07 0.58 26.58
C ARG A 208 10.26 -0.88 26.20
N GLN A 209 10.35 -1.76 27.19
CA GLN A 209 10.40 -3.21 27.00
C GLN A 209 9.14 -3.69 26.30
N VAL A 210 7.97 -3.23 26.71
CA VAL A 210 6.69 -3.61 26.07
C VAL A 210 6.64 -3.15 24.62
N THR A 211 7.03 -1.91 24.33
CA THR A 211 7.12 -1.39 22.95
C THR A 211 8.05 -2.24 22.10
N MET A 212 9.24 -2.55 22.59
CA MET A 212 10.22 -3.32 21.81
C MET A 212 9.79 -4.75 21.58
N LEU A 213 9.22 -5.42 22.59
CA LEU A 213 8.70 -6.77 22.41
C LEU A 213 7.55 -6.78 21.39
N ASN A 214 6.67 -5.77 21.39
CA ASN A 214 5.64 -5.64 20.37
C ASN A 214 6.19 -5.48 18.95
N ILE A 215 7.32 -4.79 18.78
CA ILE A 215 8.00 -4.65 17.49
C ILE A 215 8.71 -5.95 17.10
N LEU A 216 9.35 -6.64 18.05
CA LEU A 216 10.05 -7.90 17.80
C LEU A 216 9.10 -9.06 17.45
N LEU A 217 7.88 -9.03 17.96
CA LEU A 217 6.82 -10.01 17.70
C LEU A 217 6.04 -9.71 16.41
N THR A 218 6.42 -8.68 15.66
CA THR A 218 5.93 -8.40 14.30
C THR A 218 7.06 -8.60 13.29
N ASP A 219 6.99 -7.99 12.10
CA ASP A 219 8.00 -8.14 11.04
C ASP A 219 9.28 -7.33 11.35
N PHE A 220 10.05 -7.78 12.34
CA PHE A 220 11.34 -7.19 12.71
C PHE A 220 12.49 -7.71 11.85
N TYR A 221 13.06 -6.83 11.03
CA TYR A 221 14.16 -7.19 10.13
C TYR A 221 15.55 -7.11 10.80
N GLY A 222 16.24 -8.25 10.79
CA GLY A 222 17.62 -8.41 11.25
C GLY A 222 17.75 -8.62 12.76
N LYS A 223 18.97 -8.55 13.28
CA LYS A 223 19.22 -8.75 14.72
C LYS A 223 18.91 -7.50 15.54
N LEU A 224 18.40 -7.71 16.74
CA LEU A 224 18.27 -6.66 17.74
C LEU A 224 19.66 -6.29 18.27
N THR A 225 19.97 -5.00 18.28
CA THR A 225 21.20 -4.46 18.86
C THR A 225 20.85 -3.39 19.88
N THR A 226 21.74 -3.13 20.83
CA THR A 226 21.56 -2.06 21.83
C THR A 226 21.31 -0.70 21.16
N LYS A 227 22.01 -0.43 20.04
CA LYS A 227 21.79 0.79 19.25
C LYS A 227 20.38 0.84 18.66
N LYS A 228 19.89 -0.26 18.07
CA LYS A 228 18.52 -0.35 17.54
C LYS A 228 17.44 -0.21 18.62
N TRP A 229 17.71 -0.65 19.85
CA TRP A 229 16.78 -0.51 20.98
C TRP A 229 16.73 0.93 21.52
N SER A 230 17.90 1.52 21.77
CA SER A 230 18.06 2.92 22.22
C SER A 230 17.33 3.86 21.27
N VAL A 231 17.71 3.75 19.98
CA VAL A 231 16.83 3.49 18.83
C VAL A 231 15.32 3.66 19.03
N MET A 232 14.58 2.60 18.78
CA MET A 232 13.12 2.60 18.79
C MET A 232 12.45 3.05 20.12
N THR A 233 13.16 3.10 21.24
CA THR A 233 12.58 3.45 22.56
C THR A 233 12.94 4.84 23.08
N LYS A 234 13.72 5.63 22.33
CA LYS A 234 14.15 6.99 22.71
C LYS A 234 14.84 7.03 24.09
N CYS A 235 15.75 6.09 24.36
CA CYS A 235 16.51 6.04 25.61
C CYS A 235 18.03 5.99 25.36
N SER A 236 18.85 6.27 26.37
CA SER A 236 20.32 6.20 26.23
C SER A 236 20.78 4.76 25.93
N ILE A 237 21.95 4.61 25.30
CA ILE A 237 22.55 3.30 25.01
C ILE A 237 22.69 2.46 26.30
N ASP A 238 23.06 3.08 27.42
CA ASP A 238 23.18 2.40 28.71
C ASP A 238 21.81 1.95 29.24
N THR A 239 20.77 2.76 29.07
CA THR A 239 19.40 2.40 29.46
C THR A 239 18.89 1.25 28.60
N ALA A 240 19.12 1.30 27.29
CA ALA A 240 18.79 0.21 26.38
C ALA A 240 19.53 -1.08 26.73
N LEU A 241 20.81 -1.00 27.09
CA LEU A 241 21.60 -2.16 27.52
C LEU A 241 21.04 -2.75 28.82
N ARG A 242 20.64 -1.92 29.79
CA ARG A 242 19.97 -2.35 31.02
C ARG A 242 18.62 -3.00 30.73
N ASP A 243 17.80 -2.42 29.86
CA ASP A 243 16.50 -2.98 29.46
C ASP A 243 16.68 -4.37 28.81
N ILE A 244 17.65 -4.50 27.88
CA ILE A 244 17.97 -5.76 27.20
C ILE A 244 18.49 -6.81 28.19
N ASN A 245 19.46 -6.46 29.03
CA ASN A 245 20.02 -7.39 30.01
C ASN A 245 18.96 -7.82 31.03
N ASN A 246 18.05 -6.92 31.41
CA ASN A 246 16.92 -7.24 32.28
C ASN A 246 15.98 -8.27 31.62
N LEU A 247 15.66 -8.12 30.32
CA LEU A 247 14.86 -9.10 29.58
C LEU A 247 15.57 -10.43 29.38
N VAL A 248 16.89 -10.42 29.16
CA VAL A 248 17.70 -11.65 29.08
C VAL A 248 17.71 -12.37 30.43
N GLY A 249 17.88 -11.64 31.53
CA GLY A 249 17.83 -12.21 32.88
C GLY A 249 16.47 -12.81 33.24
N LYS A 250 15.39 -12.28 32.66
CA LYS A 250 14.02 -12.83 32.79
C LYS A 250 13.73 -13.99 31.82
N GLY A 251 14.67 -14.37 30.95
CA GLY A 251 14.46 -15.41 29.93
C GLY A 251 13.54 -14.99 28.78
N VAL A 252 13.17 -13.70 28.69
CA VAL A 252 12.31 -13.14 27.64
C VAL A 252 13.07 -12.97 26.32
N LEU A 253 14.36 -12.63 26.41
CA LEU A 253 15.27 -12.54 25.26
C LEU A 253 16.44 -13.50 25.43
N LYS A 254 16.96 -14.03 24.31
CA LYS A 254 18.17 -14.84 24.29
C LYS A 254 19.26 -14.13 23.48
N LYS A 255 20.48 -14.09 24.01
CA LYS A 255 21.65 -13.60 23.24
C LYS A 255 21.92 -14.56 22.08
N SER A 256 22.06 -14.04 20.87
CA SER A 256 22.42 -14.88 19.71
C SER A 256 23.87 -15.33 19.80
N GLU A 257 24.18 -16.57 19.42
CA GLU A 257 25.53 -17.17 19.50
C GLU A 257 26.57 -16.53 18.57
N ALA A 258 26.12 -15.86 17.51
CA ALA A 258 27.03 -15.16 16.60
C ALA A 258 27.50 -13.82 17.21
N SER A 259 28.70 -13.86 17.79
CA SER A 259 29.52 -12.70 18.13
C SER A 259 29.55 -11.71 16.96
N GLY A 260 29.25 -10.43 17.24
CA GLY A 260 29.16 -9.38 16.24
C GLY A 260 30.48 -9.17 15.50
N ARG A 261 30.57 -9.70 14.28
CA ARG A 261 31.39 -9.07 13.24
C ARG A 261 30.53 -7.98 12.60
N SER A 262 31.02 -6.75 12.66
CA SER A 262 30.51 -5.67 11.83
C SER A 262 30.50 -6.15 10.38
N LYS A 263 29.32 -6.19 9.75
CA LYS A 263 29.27 -6.26 8.29
C LYS A 263 29.97 -5.00 7.77
N GLY A 264 30.86 -5.19 6.79
CA GLY A 264 31.72 -4.14 6.25
C GLY A 264 30.97 -2.85 5.92
N LYS A 265 31.68 -1.72 6.04
CA LYS A 265 31.19 -0.35 5.83
C LYS A 265 30.22 -0.28 4.65
N GLY A 266 28.95 0.03 4.93
CA GLY A 266 28.08 0.65 3.95
C GLY A 266 28.65 2.00 3.52
N LYS A 267 28.23 2.51 2.36
CA LYS A 267 28.68 3.80 1.83
C LYS A 267 28.54 4.88 2.91
N SER A 268 29.67 5.43 3.33
CA SER A 268 29.73 6.52 4.29
C SER A 268 29.09 7.75 3.66
N THR A 269 27.92 8.14 4.15
CA THR A 269 27.30 9.42 3.78
C THR A 269 27.91 10.50 4.65
N THR A 270 28.88 11.21 4.07
CA THR A 270 29.38 12.55 4.48
C THR A 270 29.92 12.71 5.91
N ASN A 271 31.17 13.16 6.01
CA ASN A 271 31.69 13.81 7.22
C ASN A 271 31.05 15.20 7.31
N SER A 272 30.34 15.51 8.39
CA SER A 272 29.86 16.87 8.66
C SER A 272 31.07 17.80 8.79
N ARG A 273 31.02 18.96 8.13
CA ARG A 273 31.89 20.10 8.49
C ARG A 273 31.11 20.94 9.49
N ASP A 274 31.74 21.26 10.62
CA ASP A 274 31.14 21.97 11.77
C ASP A 274 30.85 23.47 11.51
N ASP A 275 30.96 23.95 10.27
CA ASP A 275 30.97 25.37 9.93
C ASP A 275 29.72 25.92 9.20
N GLN A 276 28.66 25.10 9.00
CA GLN A 276 27.44 25.56 8.32
C GLN A 276 26.35 26.06 9.28
N LYS A 277 25.85 27.29 9.04
CA LYS A 277 24.68 27.87 9.74
C LYS A 277 23.45 26.97 9.54
N CYS A 278 22.90 26.45 10.63
CA CYS A 278 21.72 25.59 10.67
C CYS A 278 20.49 26.40 11.14
N ALA A 279 19.31 26.06 10.63
CA ALA A 279 18.04 26.55 11.18
C ALA A 279 17.72 25.84 12.51
N ASP A 280 16.94 26.49 13.37
CA ASP A 280 16.50 25.92 14.65
C ASP A 280 15.51 24.76 14.45
N ASP A 281 15.52 23.78 15.35
CA ASP A 281 14.52 22.69 15.36
C ASP A 281 13.18 23.22 15.88
N LEU A 282 12.29 23.55 14.95
CA LEU A 282 10.93 24.03 15.24
C LEU A 282 9.92 22.89 15.47
N VAL A 283 10.28 21.63 15.19
CA VAL A 283 9.36 20.48 15.30
C VAL A 283 9.49 19.83 16.67
N ASN A 284 10.68 19.79 17.27
CA ASN A 284 10.93 19.19 18.59
C ASN A 284 10.27 17.80 18.73
N ARG A 285 10.29 17.01 17.65
CA ARG A 285 9.67 15.66 17.52
C ARG A 285 8.15 15.59 17.65
N ASN A 286 7.45 16.72 17.56
CA ASN A 286 5.99 16.77 17.52
C ASN A 286 5.49 16.77 16.07
N PHE A 287 5.24 15.58 15.52
CA PHE A 287 4.68 15.41 14.18
C PHE A 287 3.15 15.48 14.16
N ASN A 288 2.56 16.41 14.91
CA ASN A 288 1.14 16.72 14.84
C ASN A 288 0.94 18.05 14.11
N ALA A 289 0.09 18.02 13.08
CA ALA A 289 -0.39 19.20 12.39
C ALA A 289 -1.92 19.25 12.52
N HIS A 290 -2.49 20.45 12.61
CA HIS A 290 -3.91 20.69 12.82
C HIS A 290 -4.60 21.19 11.54
N ARG A 291 -3.84 21.51 10.49
CA ARG A 291 -4.35 21.89 9.17
C ARG A 291 -3.38 21.47 8.07
N PRO A 292 -3.86 21.30 6.82
CA PRO A 292 -2.99 21.07 5.66
C PRO A 292 -1.93 22.16 5.54
N ASN A 293 -0.75 21.79 5.07
CA ASN A 293 0.40 22.67 4.86
C ASN A 293 0.86 23.43 6.11
N GLN A 294 0.58 22.91 7.31
CA GLN A 294 1.18 23.46 8.54
C GLN A 294 2.61 22.95 8.75
N LEU A 295 2.83 21.66 8.50
CA LEU A 295 4.11 20.99 8.68
C LEU A 295 4.33 20.00 7.55
N TRP A 296 5.45 20.16 6.86
CA TRP A 296 6.00 19.21 5.91
C TRP A 296 7.25 18.57 6.49
N VAL A 297 7.40 17.27 6.29
CA VAL A 297 8.65 16.55 6.60
C VAL A 297 9.27 16.06 5.31
N ALA A 298 10.59 16.06 5.22
CA ALA A 298 11.32 15.68 4.03
C ALA A 298 12.50 14.77 4.34
N ASP A 299 12.64 13.73 3.54
CA ASP A 299 13.79 12.82 3.57
C ASP A 299 14.03 12.24 2.17
N PHE A 300 15.19 11.66 1.95
CA PHE A 300 15.47 10.90 0.73
C PHE A 300 16.14 9.58 1.05
N THR A 301 15.85 8.59 0.21
CA THR A 301 16.40 7.26 0.33
C THR A 301 17.17 6.87 -0.93
N TYR A 302 17.94 5.78 -0.85
CA TYR A 302 18.73 5.27 -1.96
C TYR A 302 18.35 3.83 -2.33
N ILE A 303 18.41 3.54 -3.62
CA ILE A 303 17.96 2.31 -4.27
C ILE A 303 19.13 1.77 -5.10
N LYS A 304 19.43 0.48 -4.94
CA LYS A 304 20.44 -0.20 -5.76
C LYS A 304 19.81 -0.63 -7.08
N THR A 305 20.40 -0.21 -8.20
CA THR A 305 20.01 -0.62 -9.55
C THR A 305 21.20 -1.27 -10.26
N MET A 306 20.96 -1.89 -11.41
CA MET A 306 22.01 -2.43 -12.28
C MET A 306 22.94 -1.32 -12.78
N ASN A 307 22.40 -0.13 -13.07
CA ASN A 307 23.15 1.03 -13.55
C ASN A 307 23.73 1.92 -12.44
N GLY A 308 23.76 1.44 -11.19
CA GLY A 308 24.29 2.17 -10.05
C GLY A 308 23.23 2.57 -9.02
N TRP A 309 23.52 3.60 -8.23
CA TRP A 309 22.61 4.06 -7.18
C TRP A 309 21.65 5.11 -7.69
N VAL A 310 20.39 4.96 -7.33
CA VAL A 310 19.32 5.94 -7.57
C VAL A 310 18.87 6.48 -6.21
N TYR A 311 18.51 7.75 -6.17
CA TYR A 311 18.10 8.50 -4.99
C TYR A 311 16.68 9.00 -5.20
N THR A 312 15.81 8.77 -4.22
CA THR A 312 14.41 9.21 -4.23
C THR A 312 14.14 10.08 -3.02
N ALA A 313 13.79 11.34 -3.24
CA ALA A 313 13.38 12.29 -2.21
C ALA A 313 11.86 12.38 -2.13
N PHE A 314 11.34 12.58 -0.91
CA PHE A 314 9.92 12.82 -0.64
C PHE A 314 9.74 14.02 0.29
N ILE A 315 8.63 14.71 0.12
CA ILE A 315 8.09 15.74 1.00
C ILE A 315 6.67 15.34 1.34
N ILE A 316 6.38 15.21 2.62
CA ILE A 316 5.10 14.70 3.13
C ILE A 316 4.42 15.78 3.95
N ASP A 317 3.16 16.06 3.65
CA ASP A 317 2.27 16.84 4.48
C ASP A 317 1.79 16.00 5.66
N VAL A 318 2.13 16.44 6.88
CA VAL A 318 1.87 15.70 8.11
C VAL A 318 0.37 15.60 8.42
N PHE A 319 -0.41 16.64 8.14
CA PHE A 319 -1.86 16.63 8.40
C PHE A 319 -2.58 15.75 7.39
N ALA A 320 -2.32 15.98 6.10
CA ALA A 320 -2.98 15.25 5.03
C ALA A 320 -2.45 13.82 4.85
N ARG A 321 -1.33 13.48 5.51
CA ARG A 321 -0.58 12.23 5.33
C ARG A 321 -0.33 11.93 3.85
N ALA A 322 -0.02 12.96 3.08
CA ALA A 322 0.09 12.90 1.63
C ALA A 322 1.50 13.32 1.20
N ILE A 323 2.06 12.64 0.21
CA ILE A 323 3.31 13.04 -0.45
C ILE A 323 2.99 14.20 -1.37
N VAL A 324 3.44 15.39 -0.99
CA VAL A 324 3.18 16.64 -1.73
C VAL A 324 4.28 16.98 -2.73
N GLY A 325 5.46 16.36 -2.62
CA GLY A 325 6.52 16.51 -3.60
C GLY A 325 7.49 15.35 -3.54
N TRP A 326 8.09 14.99 -4.67
CA TRP A 326 9.04 13.89 -4.74
C TRP A 326 9.98 14.05 -5.93
N LYS A 327 11.15 13.40 -5.89
CA LYS A 327 12.04 13.35 -7.06
C LYS A 327 12.91 12.12 -7.05
N VAL A 328 13.10 11.52 -8.23
CA VAL A 328 14.07 10.44 -8.46
C VAL A 328 15.25 10.97 -9.28
N SER A 329 16.47 10.57 -8.93
CA SER A 329 17.70 10.98 -9.59
C SER A 329 18.82 9.96 -9.43
N ASN A 330 19.76 9.91 -10.38
CA ASN A 330 20.99 9.11 -10.26
C ASN A 330 22.14 9.86 -9.57
N ARG A 331 21.93 11.10 -9.10
CA ARG A 331 22.92 11.93 -8.41
C ARG A 331 22.43 12.33 -7.03
N MET A 332 23.29 12.20 -6.02
CA MET A 332 23.02 12.61 -4.63
C MET A 332 23.46 14.07 -4.40
N ASN A 333 22.71 15.03 -4.93
CA ASN A 333 23.02 16.45 -4.82
C ASN A 333 21.79 17.28 -4.38
N THR A 334 22.00 18.57 -4.11
CA THR A 334 20.96 19.51 -3.73
C THR A 334 19.82 19.59 -4.75
N ASP A 335 20.07 19.33 -6.03
CA ASP A 335 19.03 19.46 -7.07
C ASP A 335 17.88 18.46 -6.88
N VAL A 336 18.13 17.28 -6.28
CA VAL A 336 17.08 16.28 -6.02
C VAL A 336 16.08 16.80 -4.99
N VAL A 337 16.57 17.28 -3.86
CA VAL A 337 15.71 17.81 -2.78
C VAL A 337 15.06 19.12 -3.22
N MET A 338 15.77 19.98 -3.97
CA MET A 338 15.23 21.20 -4.56
C MET A 338 14.06 20.92 -5.52
N ALA A 339 14.17 19.90 -6.37
CA ALA A 339 13.11 19.55 -7.31
C ALA A 339 11.84 19.08 -6.58
N ALA A 340 11.99 18.24 -5.55
CA ALA A 340 10.87 17.82 -4.71
C ALA A 340 10.22 19.02 -3.99
N LEU A 341 11.01 19.97 -3.48
CA LEU A 341 10.51 21.18 -2.83
C LEU A 341 9.75 22.09 -3.80
N ASN A 342 10.29 22.31 -4.99
CA ASN A 342 9.62 23.11 -6.01
C ASN A 342 8.29 22.50 -6.44
N GLN A 343 8.23 21.18 -6.58
CA GLN A 343 7.00 20.46 -6.86
C GLN A 343 5.97 20.67 -5.75
N ALA A 344 6.35 20.45 -4.49
CA ALA A 344 5.44 20.64 -3.34
C ALA A 344 4.90 22.06 -3.25
N ILE A 345 5.74 23.08 -3.45
CA ILE A 345 5.32 24.48 -3.44
C ILE A 345 4.34 24.77 -4.58
N ALA A 346 4.58 24.23 -5.78
CA ALA A 346 3.71 24.43 -6.93
C ALA A 346 2.35 23.73 -6.76
N ASP A 347 2.37 22.43 -6.42
CA ASP A 347 1.18 21.59 -6.30
C ASP A 347 0.24 22.05 -5.17
N ARG A 348 0.79 22.71 -4.14
CA ARG A 348 0.02 23.27 -3.01
C ARG A 348 -0.29 24.76 -3.17
N ASN A 349 -0.13 25.30 -4.38
CA ASN A 349 -0.43 26.68 -4.74
C ASN A 349 0.29 27.73 -3.86
N LYS A 350 1.61 27.57 -3.70
CA LYS A 350 2.52 28.47 -2.97
C LYS A 350 2.04 28.78 -1.54
N PRO A 351 1.94 27.74 -0.68
CA PRO A 351 1.48 27.93 0.68
C PRO A 351 2.50 28.77 1.47
N LYS A 352 2.00 29.58 2.42
CA LYS A 352 2.81 30.42 3.30
C LYS A 352 2.82 29.86 4.72
N ASP A 353 3.88 30.18 5.46
CA ASP A 353 4.05 29.82 6.87
C ASP A 353 4.08 28.30 7.12
N VAL A 354 4.49 27.54 6.10
CA VAL A 354 4.67 26.09 6.21
C VAL A 354 6.00 25.81 6.90
N ILE A 355 5.99 25.01 7.97
CA ILE A 355 7.23 24.49 8.54
C ILE A 355 7.72 23.36 7.64
N HIS A 356 8.92 23.47 7.08
CA HIS A 356 9.56 22.39 6.31
C HIS A 356 10.70 21.80 7.13
N HIS A 357 10.47 20.60 7.66
CA HIS A 357 11.40 19.88 8.51
C HIS A 357 12.19 18.81 7.73
N SER A 358 13.51 18.75 7.95
CA SER A 358 14.38 17.76 7.33
C SER A 358 15.55 17.38 8.25
N ASP A 359 16.18 16.25 7.98
CA ASP A 359 17.43 15.87 8.65
C ASP A 359 18.60 16.78 8.25
N ARG A 360 19.68 16.75 9.05
CA ARG A 360 20.94 17.51 8.81
C ARG A 360 21.77 17.00 7.62
N GLY A 361 21.14 16.47 6.59
CA GLY A 361 21.82 16.13 5.33
C GLY A 361 22.44 17.38 4.70
N VAL A 362 23.67 17.28 4.21
CA VAL A 362 24.37 18.41 3.55
C VAL A 362 23.60 19.01 2.38
N GLN A 363 22.70 18.24 1.75
CA GLN A 363 21.79 18.70 0.71
C GLN A 363 20.74 19.66 1.26
N TYR A 364 20.15 19.34 2.42
CA TYR A 364 19.14 20.15 3.12
C TYR A 364 19.74 21.39 3.80
N LEU A 365 21.04 21.36 4.14
CA LEU A 365 21.78 22.49 4.72
C LEU A 365 22.40 23.45 3.69
N SER A 366 22.23 23.18 2.39
CA SER A 366 22.83 24.03 1.36
C SER A 366 22.16 25.41 1.28
N MET A 367 22.96 26.48 1.13
CA MET A 367 22.45 27.87 1.04
C MET A 367 21.33 28.02 0.01
N ARG A 368 21.51 27.41 -1.17
CA ARG A 368 20.51 27.44 -2.26
C ARG A 368 19.16 26.83 -1.85
N TYR A 369 19.17 25.83 -0.97
CA TYR A 369 17.96 25.18 -0.46
C TYR A 369 17.26 26.04 0.60
N THR A 370 18.01 26.59 1.55
CA THR A 370 17.48 27.46 2.60
C THR A 370 17.00 28.81 2.06
N ASP A 371 17.70 29.40 1.08
CA ASP A 371 17.31 30.66 0.44
C ASP A 371 16.00 30.49 -0.33
N LYS A 372 15.85 29.37 -1.05
CA LYS A 372 14.63 29.07 -1.78
C LYS A 372 13.41 28.96 -0.87
N MET A 373 13.54 28.35 0.30
CA MET A 373 12.45 28.29 1.29
C MET A 373 12.06 29.69 1.75
N LYS A 374 13.05 30.52 2.09
CA LYS A 374 12.84 31.90 2.52
C LYS A 374 12.11 32.73 1.47
N ASP A 375 12.52 32.63 0.21
CA ASP A 375 11.89 33.33 -0.92
C ASP A 375 10.43 32.90 -1.16
N CYS A 376 10.11 31.66 -0.82
CA CYS A 376 8.78 31.09 -1.02
C CYS A 376 7.88 31.19 0.22
N GLY A 377 8.36 31.79 1.33
CA GLY A 377 7.60 31.90 2.58
C GLY A 377 7.45 30.58 3.33
N VAL A 378 8.37 29.63 3.10
CA VAL A 378 8.47 28.35 3.82
C VAL A 378 9.50 28.50 4.94
N ILE A 379 9.16 28.02 6.13
CA ILE A 379 9.99 28.14 7.34
C ILE A 379 10.85 26.88 7.46
N ALA A 380 12.16 27.02 7.24
CA ALA A 380 13.09 25.91 7.40
C ALA A 380 13.18 25.47 8.87
N SER A 381 13.11 24.17 9.10
CA SER A 381 13.33 23.52 10.39
C SER A 381 14.27 22.34 10.15
N VAL A 382 15.29 22.17 10.98
CA VAL A 382 16.27 21.11 10.79
C VAL A 382 16.53 20.42 12.13
N GLY A 383 16.45 19.09 12.14
CA GLY A 383 16.69 18.29 13.34
C GLY A 383 18.08 18.51 13.96
N THR A 384 18.28 18.06 15.19
CA THR A 384 19.56 18.10 15.89
C THR A 384 20.56 17.06 15.36
N ALA A 385 21.86 17.35 15.45
CA ALA A 385 22.91 16.52 14.86
C ALA A 385 23.07 15.22 15.65
N GLY A 386 23.03 14.09 14.94
CA GLY A 386 23.26 12.77 15.53
C GLY A 386 22.02 12.10 16.13
N ASP A 387 20.82 12.64 15.90
CA ASP A 387 19.58 12.07 16.43
C ASP A 387 18.64 11.56 15.31
N SER A 388 18.51 10.24 15.17
CA SER A 388 17.76 9.58 14.09
C SER A 388 16.23 9.65 14.24
N TYR A 389 15.69 10.40 15.21
CA TYR A 389 14.22 10.52 15.40
C TYR A 389 13.63 11.83 14.93
N ASP A 390 14.46 12.81 14.59
CA ASP A 390 13.96 14.14 14.26
C ASP A 390 13.16 14.10 12.95
N ASN A 391 13.26 13.03 12.16
CA ASN A 391 12.54 12.85 10.89
C ASN A 391 11.77 11.52 10.75
N ALA A 392 11.36 10.90 11.88
CA ALA A 392 10.79 9.54 11.90
C ALA A 392 9.56 9.33 10.98
N LEU A 393 8.75 10.36 10.74
CA LEU A 393 7.61 10.25 9.82
C LEU A 393 8.08 10.07 8.38
N ALA A 394 9.09 10.83 7.94
CA ALA A 394 9.66 10.67 6.62
C ALA A 394 10.43 9.35 6.47
N GLU A 395 11.15 8.91 7.51
CA GLU A 395 11.79 7.58 7.54
C GLU A 395 10.77 6.45 7.39
N THR A 396 9.59 6.59 8.01
CA THR A 396 8.50 5.60 7.89
C THR A 396 8.00 5.51 6.46
N VAL A 397 7.77 6.65 5.79
CA VAL A 397 7.35 6.69 4.38
C VAL A 397 8.44 6.08 3.48
N ASN A 398 9.71 6.37 3.74
CA ASN A 398 10.84 5.75 3.04
C ASN A 398 10.90 4.23 3.24
N GLY A 399 10.61 3.74 4.45
CA GLY A 399 10.52 2.33 4.75
C GLY A 399 9.38 1.64 3.98
N LEU A 400 8.20 2.26 3.95
CA LEU A 400 7.04 1.78 3.18
C LEU A 400 7.36 1.74 1.69
N TYR A 401 7.88 2.83 1.14
CA TYR A 401 8.29 2.89 -0.27
C TYR A 401 9.26 1.76 -0.64
N LYS A 402 10.26 1.51 0.22
CA LYS A 402 11.22 0.43 -0.02
C LYS A 402 10.59 -0.95 0.06
N ALA A 403 9.70 -1.18 1.02
CA ALA A 403 9.03 -2.46 1.18
C ALA A 403 8.03 -2.73 0.04
N GLU A 404 7.11 -1.79 -0.20
CA GLU A 404 5.97 -1.92 -1.11
C GLU A 404 6.36 -1.83 -2.58
N ILE A 405 7.42 -1.09 -2.90
CA ILE A 405 7.87 -0.90 -4.29
C ILE A 405 9.23 -1.54 -4.49
N ILE A 406 10.27 -1.04 -3.84
CA ILE A 406 11.64 -1.39 -4.20
C ILE A 406 11.94 -2.88 -4.03
N HIS A 407 11.44 -3.49 -2.96
CA HIS A 407 11.68 -4.91 -2.69
C HIS A 407 10.57 -5.81 -3.24
N TYR A 408 9.33 -5.34 -3.27
CA TYR A 408 8.18 -6.16 -3.67
C TYR A 408 7.94 -6.19 -5.18
N LEU A 409 8.03 -5.03 -5.86
CA LEU A 409 7.61 -4.91 -7.26
C LEU A 409 8.51 -5.70 -8.22
N LYS A 410 9.81 -5.76 -7.95
CA LYS A 410 10.77 -6.53 -8.77
C LYS A 410 12.08 -6.82 -8.05
N GLN A 411 12.73 -7.91 -8.46
CA GLN A 411 14.03 -8.33 -7.92
C GLN A 411 15.20 -7.47 -8.42
N ASN A 412 15.11 -6.94 -9.65
CA ASN A 412 16.18 -6.14 -10.26
C ASN A 412 15.63 -4.84 -10.85
N TRP A 413 16.25 -3.72 -10.48
CA TRP A 413 15.98 -2.39 -11.03
C TRP A 413 17.04 -2.05 -12.07
N THR A 414 16.64 -1.60 -13.26
CA THR A 414 17.59 -1.29 -14.33
C THR A 414 18.32 0.04 -14.10
N GLY A 415 17.58 1.12 -13.84
CA GLY A 415 18.15 2.46 -13.65
C GLY A 415 17.13 3.50 -13.20
N VAL A 416 17.47 4.79 -13.36
CA VAL A 416 16.71 5.92 -12.82
C VAL A 416 15.28 6.00 -13.36
N ASN A 417 15.08 5.86 -14.67
CA ASN A 417 13.75 5.96 -15.30
C ASN A 417 12.78 4.87 -14.78
N ASP A 418 13.34 3.70 -14.53
CA ASP A 418 12.61 2.52 -14.06
C ASP A 418 12.16 2.67 -12.59
N VAL A 419 13.00 3.30 -11.76
CA VAL A 419 12.64 3.70 -10.39
C VAL A 419 11.67 4.87 -10.40
N GLU A 420 11.85 5.85 -11.30
CA GLU A 420 11.01 7.05 -11.39
C GLU A 420 9.58 6.71 -11.76
N LEU A 421 9.36 5.83 -12.74
CA LEU A 421 8.03 5.38 -13.12
C LEU A 421 7.31 4.67 -11.96
N ALA A 422 7.98 3.76 -11.27
CA ALA A 422 7.40 3.07 -10.13
C ALA A 422 7.14 4.01 -8.93
N THR A 423 7.99 5.02 -8.75
CA THR A 423 7.79 6.05 -7.73
C THR A 423 6.56 6.88 -8.05
N PHE A 424 6.41 7.31 -9.30
CA PHE A 424 5.25 8.07 -9.78
C PHE A 424 3.95 7.32 -9.48
N GLU A 425 3.86 6.05 -9.90
CA GLU A 425 2.67 5.22 -9.69
C GLU A 425 2.37 5.02 -8.20
N TRP A 426 3.42 4.81 -7.39
CA TRP A 426 3.25 4.63 -5.96
C TRP A 426 2.81 5.90 -5.24
N VAL A 427 3.36 7.06 -5.59
CA VAL A 427 2.95 8.34 -5.00
C VAL A 427 1.49 8.66 -5.35
N ASP A 428 1.09 8.42 -6.60
CA ASP A 428 -0.29 8.60 -7.03
C ASP A 428 -1.25 7.73 -6.21
N TRP A 429 -0.92 6.44 -6.05
CA TRP A 429 -1.66 5.51 -5.22
C TRP A 429 -1.66 5.90 -3.73
N PHE A 430 -0.50 6.25 -3.19
CA PHE A 430 -0.32 6.61 -1.78
C PHE A 430 -1.23 7.78 -1.40
N ASN A 431 -1.34 8.77 -2.28
CA ASN A 431 -2.16 9.96 -2.04
C ASN A 431 -3.66 9.73 -2.26
N LYS A 432 -4.06 8.83 -3.17
CA LYS A 432 -5.46 8.65 -3.58
C LYS A 432 -6.18 7.49 -2.90
N THR A 433 -5.46 6.52 -2.32
CA THR A 433 -6.07 5.24 -1.90
C THR A 433 -5.75 4.85 -0.45
N ARG A 434 -4.77 5.49 0.20
CA ARG A 434 -4.35 5.16 1.58
C ARG A 434 -4.93 6.09 2.65
N ASN A 435 -5.41 7.28 2.27
CA ASN A 435 -5.98 8.27 3.18
C ASN A 435 -7.51 8.23 3.25
N ASP A 436 -8.13 7.19 2.67
CA ASP A 436 -9.56 6.85 2.79
C ASP A 436 -9.79 5.69 3.76
#